data_AF-A0A2N2GFJ2-F1
#
_entry.id   AF-A0A2N2GFJ2-F1
#
_cell.length_a   1.000
_cell.length_b   1.000
_cell.length_c   1.000
_cell.angle_alpha   90.00
_cell.angle_beta   90.00
_cell.angle_gamma   90.00
#
_symmetry.space_group_name_H-M   'P 1'
#
loop_
_entity.id
_entity.type
_entity.pdbx_description
1 polymer ?
#
loop_
_entity_poly.entity_id
_entity_poly.type
_entity_poly.pdbx_seq_one_letter_code
_entity_poly.pdbx_strand_id
1 'polypeptide(L)'
;EITCAQFDLLFGEPACRADCSDQMGTCSDFVVFGSPADDAVKGMAIDASDHVYVTGHYSDSVDGSTPSMEAFLAKYDSEGQQVWFRQWGSDWHDFGDAVDVDPSGRTFIAGTTSGSFTGALNPRGVHTFLLYARGL
;
A
#
# COMPACT_ATOMS: atom_id res chain seq x y z
N GLU A 1 -16.82 14.86 0.05
CA GLU A 1 -17.31 13.56 -0.45
C GLU A 1 -17.44 13.65 -1.96
N ILE A 2 -16.88 12.69 -2.70
CA ILE A 2 -17.17 12.53 -4.13
C ILE A 2 -18.42 11.65 -4.20
N THR A 3 -19.51 12.16 -4.78
CA THR A 3 -20.73 11.37 -4.95
C THR A 3 -20.57 10.43 -6.16
N CYS A 4 -21.33 9.32 -6.20
CA CYS A 4 -21.33 8.44 -7.39
C CYS A 4 -21.57 9.23 -8.68
N ALA A 5 -22.52 10.19 -8.68
CA ALA A 5 -22.79 11.05 -9.83
C ALA A 5 -21.59 11.91 -10.27
N GLN A 6 -20.71 12.32 -9.35
CA GLN A 6 -19.45 12.99 -9.70
C GLN A 6 -18.41 12.03 -10.26
N PHE A 7 -18.43 10.76 -9.84
CA PHE A 7 -17.52 9.71 -10.29
C PHE A 7 -17.87 9.22 -11.70
N ASP A 8 -19.15 8.96 -11.97
CA ASP A 8 -19.59 8.48 -13.27
C ASP A 8 -19.41 9.53 -14.39
N LEU A 9 -19.41 10.82 -14.04
CA LEU A 9 -19.02 11.92 -14.95
C LEU A 9 -17.53 11.90 -15.34
N LEU A 10 -16.66 11.36 -14.48
CA LEU A 10 -15.22 11.30 -14.72
C LEU A 10 -14.83 10.06 -15.54
N PHE A 11 -15.51 8.93 -15.33
CA PHE A 11 -15.09 7.63 -15.84
C PHE A 11 -16.08 6.97 -16.82
N GLY A 12 -17.29 7.51 -16.98
CA GLY A 12 -18.32 6.97 -17.86
C GLY A 12 -19.19 5.89 -17.18
N GLU A 13 -20.51 6.03 -17.31
CA GLU A 13 -21.51 5.21 -16.61
C GLU A 13 -21.62 3.74 -17.09
N PRO A 14 -21.97 2.77 -16.21
CA PRO A 14 -22.11 2.86 -14.75
C PRO A 14 -20.96 2.15 -14.04
N ALA A 15 -20.03 2.93 -13.50
CA ALA A 15 -18.87 2.46 -12.75
C ALA A 15 -19.19 2.38 -11.23
N CYS A 16 -19.99 3.32 -10.70
CA CYS A 16 -20.35 3.31 -9.28
C CYS A 16 -21.42 2.24 -8.97
N ARG A 17 -21.01 1.07 -8.45
CA ARG A 17 -21.93 0.09 -7.84
C ARG A 17 -22.17 0.44 -6.37
N ALA A 18 -23.45 0.59 -5.98
CA ALA A 18 -23.91 1.10 -4.68
C ALA A 18 -23.55 0.24 -3.44
N ASP A 19 -22.73 -0.80 -3.56
CA ASP A 19 -22.42 -1.76 -2.49
C ASP A 19 -21.03 -1.56 -1.87
N CYS A 20 -20.64 -0.31 -1.60
CA CYS A 20 -19.45 0.00 -0.80
C CYS A 20 -19.69 -0.25 0.71
N SER A 21 -20.18 -1.45 1.09
CA SER A 21 -20.73 -1.73 2.44
C SER A 21 -20.00 -2.79 3.27
N ASP A 22 -18.99 -3.48 2.72
CA ASP A 22 -18.08 -4.27 3.53
C ASP A 22 -16.95 -3.38 4.05
N GLN A 23 -16.50 -3.62 5.28
CA GLN A 23 -15.41 -2.87 5.93
C GLN A 23 -14.03 -3.03 5.24
N MET A 24 -14.02 -3.55 4.00
CA MET A 24 -12.87 -3.73 3.12
C MET A 24 -13.08 -3.11 1.73
N GLY A 25 -14.22 -2.44 1.48
CA GLY A 25 -14.36 -1.38 0.48
C GLY A 25 -14.06 -1.73 -0.97
N THR A 26 -14.44 -2.92 -1.45
CA THR A 26 -14.34 -3.22 -2.89
C THR A 26 -15.55 -2.66 -3.62
N CYS A 27 -15.40 -1.49 -4.22
CA CYS A 27 -16.35 -0.99 -5.20
C CYS A 27 -15.81 -1.34 -6.59
N SER A 28 -16.68 -1.57 -7.57
CA SER A 28 -16.29 -2.25 -8.83
C SER A 28 -15.10 -1.61 -9.57
N ASP A 29 -14.82 -0.33 -9.34
CA ASP A 29 -13.76 0.43 -10.00
C ASP A 29 -12.74 1.04 -9.04
N PHE A 30 -12.84 0.79 -7.73
CA PHE A 30 -11.88 1.31 -6.77
C PHE A 30 -11.71 0.41 -5.55
N VAL A 31 -10.47 0.38 -5.07
CA VAL A 31 -10.10 -0.26 -3.80
C VAL A 31 -9.81 0.85 -2.79
N VAL A 32 -10.60 0.90 -1.71
CA VAL A 32 -10.25 1.73 -0.53
C VAL A 32 -9.67 0.82 0.54
N PHE A 33 -8.48 1.15 1.02
CA PHE A 33 -7.83 0.49 2.13
C PHE A 33 -7.19 1.53 3.05
N GLY A 34 -7.16 1.26 4.35
CA GLY A 34 -6.80 2.26 5.35
C GLY A 34 -6.82 1.71 6.77
N SER A 35 -6.35 2.53 7.69
CA SER A 35 -6.54 2.48 9.12
C SER A 35 -7.52 3.59 9.55
N PRO A 36 -7.93 3.66 10.83
CA PRO A 36 -8.71 4.80 11.34
C PRO A 36 -7.95 6.14 11.37
N ALA A 37 -6.65 6.17 11.05
CA ALA A 37 -5.80 7.35 11.06
C ALA A 37 -5.44 7.81 9.62
N ASP A 38 -4.58 8.82 9.49
CA ASP A 38 -4.12 9.31 8.19
C ASP A 38 -3.23 8.28 7.51
N ASP A 39 -3.61 7.79 6.33
CA ASP A 39 -2.81 6.85 5.55
C ASP A 39 -2.42 7.43 4.21
N ALA A 40 -1.31 6.94 3.63
CA ALA A 40 -0.92 7.40 2.31
C ALA A 40 -0.23 6.31 1.49
N VAL A 41 -0.71 6.14 0.26
CA VAL A 41 0.08 5.54 -0.84
C VAL A 41 1.10 6.58 -1.32
N LYS A 42 2.35 6.16 -1.49
CA LYS A 42 3.47 7.01 -1.93
C LYS A 42 4.07 6.57 -3.26
N GLY A 43 4.12 5.28 -3.52
CA GLY A 43 4.68 4.71 -4.74
C GLY A 43 3.76 3.68 -5.37
N MET A 44 3.83 3.57 -6.71
CA MET A 44 3.11 2.57 -7.48
C MET A 44 3.98 2.06 -8.63
N ALA A 45 3.89 0.77 -8.93
CA ALA A 45 4.49 0.11 -10.09
C ALA A 45 3.53 -0.93 -10.68
N ILE A 46 3.70 -1.26 -11.96
CA ILE A 46 2.90 -2.28 -12.66
C ILE A 46 3.87 -3.27 -13.32
N ASP A 47 3.66 -4.57 -13.11
CA ASP A 47 4.48 -5.60 -13.75
C ASP A 47 3.97 -5.99 -15.16
N ALA A 48 4.75 -6.81 -15.87
CA ALA A 48 4.41 -7.23 -17.23
C ALA A 48 3.16 -8.14 -17.35
N SER A 49 2.56 -8.53 -16.22
CA SER A 49 1.31 -9.29 -16.13
C SER A 49 0.16 -8.43 -15.60
N ASP A 50 0.28 -7.10 -15.67
CA ASP A 50 -0.70 -6.12 -15.22
C ASP A 50 -1.03 -6.21 -13.72
N HIS A 51 -0.16 -6.79 -12.90
CA HIS A 51 -0.31 -6.66 -11.46
C HIS A 51 0.15 -5.29 -11.00
N VAL A 52 -0.65 -4.67 -10.14
CA VAL A 52 -0.38 -3.36 -9.55
C VAL A 52 0.25 -3.54 -8.18
N TYR A 53 1.36 -2.87 -7.95
CA TYR A 53 2.06 -2.83 -6.67
C TYR A 53 1.96 -1.41 -6.12
N VAL A 54 1.53 -1.27 -4.88
CA VAL A 54 1.48 0.02 -4.19
C VAL A 54 2.21 -0.06 -2.86
N THR A 55 2.96 0.98 -2.54
CA THR A 55 3.68 1.12 -1.27
C THR A 55 3.35 2.46 -0.62
N GLY A 56 3.52 2.52 0.69
CA GLY A 56 3.17 3.70 1.45
C GLY A 56 3.33 3.46 2.94
N HIS A 57 2.50 4.13 3.72
CA HIS A 57 2.39 3.91 5.15
C HIS A 57 0.94 3.99 5.66
N TYR A 58 0.70 3.30 6.77
CA TYR A 58 -0.44 3.55 7.66
C TYR A 58 0.03 4.28 8.91
N SER A 59 -0.76 5.22 9.43
CA SER A 59 -0.43 5.89 10.70
C SER A 59 -0.99 5.16 11.93
N ASP A 60 -1.79 4.12 11.72
CA ASP A 60 -2.29 3.24 12.78
C ASP A 60 -2.45 1.81 12.24
N SER A 61 -2.71 0.88 13.15
CA SER A 61 -2.89 -0.52 12.82
C SER A 61 -4.09 -0.76 11.88
N VAL A 62 -3.87 -1.57 10.85
CA VAL A 62 -4.91 -1.99 9.89
C VAL A 62 -5.74 -3.16 10.45
N ASP A 63 -5.18 -3.98 11.34
CA ASP A 63 -5.80 -5.19 11.89
C ASP A 63 -5.88 -5.23 13.44
N GLY A 64 -5.54 -4.12 14.10
CA GLY A 64 -5.44 -4.03 15.55
C GLY A 64 -4.18 -4.67 16.14
N SER A 65 -3.25 -5.17 15.32
CA SER A 65 -1.92 -5.61 15.75
C SER A 65 -0.93 -4.43 15.76
N THR A 66 0.30 -4.66 16.22
CA THR A 66 1.25 -3.62 16.65
C THR A 66 1.31 -2.37 15.75
N PRO A 67 1.08 -1.15 16.28
CA PRO A 67 1.12 0.11 15.53
C PRO A 67 2.54 0.48 15.01
N SER A 68 3.52 -0.39 15.24
CA SER A 68 4.93 -0.23 14.89
C SER A 68 5.27 -0.77 13.50
N MET A 69 4.28 -1.02 12.64
CA MET A 69 4.52 -1.48 11.26
C MET A 69 3.75 -0.60 10.30
N GLU A 70 4.34 0.55 10.02
CA GLU A 70 3.69 1.58 9.22
C GLU A 70 3.91 1.34 7.73
N ALA A 71 5.11 0.94 7.30
CA ALA A 71 5.42 0.75 5.88
C ALA A 71 4.75 -0.51 5.31
N PHE A 72 4.13 -0.38 4.14
CA PHE A 72 3.46 -1.51 3.48
C PHE A 72 3.83 -1.67 2.01
N LEU A 73 3.52 -2.86 1.49
CA LEU A 73 3.40 -3.16 0.07
C LEU A 73 2.17 -4.03 -0.14
N ALA A 74 1.33 -3.64 -1.08
CA ALA A 74 0.19 -4.42 -1.53
C ALA A 74 0.33 -4.75 -3.01
N LYS A 75 -0.17 -5.93 -3.40
CA LYS A 75 -0.27 -6.33 -4.79
C LYS A 75 -1.72 -6.63 -5.14
N TYR A 76 -2.15 -6.10 -6.27
CA TYR A 76 -3.45 -6.33 -6.86
C TYR A 76 -3.27 -6.99 -8.23
N ASP A 77 -4.21 -7.81 -8.64
CA ASP A 77 -4.28 -8.33 -10.01
C ASP A 77 -4.87 -7.30 -10.97
N SER A 78 -4.93 -7.68 -12.25
CA SER A 78 -5.47 -6.83 -13.33
C SER A 78 -6.96 -6.51 -13.16
N GLU A 79 -7.66 -7.22 -12.28
CA GLU A 79 -9.08 -7.00 -11.96
C GLU A 79 -9.25 -6.17 -10.67
N GLY A 80 -8.15 -5.70 -10.07
CA GLY A 80 -8.16 -4.93 -8.83
C GLY A 80 -8.38 -5.78 -7.58
N GLN A 81 -8.33 -7.12 -7.66
CA GLN A 81 -8.42 -7.98 -6.49
C GLN A 81 -7.07 -8.06 -5.79
N GLN A 82 -7.08 -7.95 -4.45
CA GLN A 82 -5.85 -8.04 -3.67
C GLN A 82 -5.28 -9.46 -3.71
N VAL A 83 -4.09 -9.61 -4.29
CA VAL A 83 -3.36 -10.88 -4.33
C VAL A 83 -2.72 -11.15 -2.97
N TRP A 84 -2.05 -10.14 -2.42
CA TRP A 84 -1.46 -10.19 -1.09
C TRP A 84 -1.16 -8.78 -0.56
N PHE A 85 -0.87 -8.73 0.73
CA PHE A 85 -0.54 -7.52 1.46
C PHE A 85 0.58 -7.82 2.47
N ARG A 86 1.57 -6.94 2.58
CA ARG A 86 2.74 -7.09 3.43
C ARG A 86 3.03 -5.78 4.16
N GLN A 87 3.31 -5.88 5.45
CA GLN A 87 3.69 -4.76 6.31
C GLN A 87 5.03 -5.04 6.99
N TRP A 88 5.80 -3.97 7.20
CA TRP A 88 7.07 -4.00 7.91
C TRP A 88 7.25 -2.70 8.68
N GLY A 89 8.10 -2.74 9.68
CA GLY A 89 8.47 -1.54 10.42
C GLY A 89 9.34 -1.81 11.61
N SER A 90 9.33 -0.85 12.51
CA SER A 90 10.13 -0.68 13.69
C SER A 90 9.28 -0.02 14.77
N ASP A 91 9.80 0.09 16.00
CA ASP A 91 9.06 0.76 17.09
C ASP A 91 8.77 2.27 16.84
N TRP A 92 9.13 2.81 15.68
CA TRP A 92 9.01 4.21 15.27
C TRP A 92 8.55 4.31 13.81
N HIS A 93 8.49 5.52 13.27
CA HIS A 93 7.90 5.75 11.97
C HIS A 93 8.63 5.09 10.80
N ASP A 94 7.88 4.47 9.89
CA ASP A 94 8.38 3.75 8.72
C ASP A 94 7.57 4.04 7.45
N PHE A 95 8.27 4.40 6.38
CA PHE A 95 7.64 4.84 5.14
C PHE A 95 8.19 4.04 3.96
N GLY A 96 7.30 3.36 3.22
CA GLY A 96 7.59 2.90 1.86
C GLY A 96 7.40 4.07 0.89
N ASP A 97 8.48 4.69 0.45
CA ASP A 97 8.43 5.94 -0.33
C ASP A 97 8.32 5.70 -1.84
N ALA A 98 8.91 4.59 -2.34
CA ALA A 98 8.88 4.23 -3.75
C ALA A 98 8.91 2.72 -3.95
N VAL A 99 8.28 2.23 -5.01
CA VAL A 99 8.32 0.83 -5.45
C VAL A 99 8.63 0.76 -6.95
N ASP A 100 9.43 -0.21 -7.35
CA ASP A 100 9.67 -0.57 -8.76
C ASP A 100 9.70 -2.10 -8.92
N VAL A 101 9.35 -2.59 -10.10
CA VAL A 101 9.28 -4.03 -10.39
C VAL A 101 10.00 -4.33 -11.69
N ASP A 102 10.97 -5.26 -11.65
CA ASP A 102 11.67 -5.69 -12.85
C ASP A 102 10.81 -6.65 -13.71
N PRO A 103 11.13 -6.85 -14.99
CA PRO A 103 10.39 -7.78 -15.86
C PRO A 103 10.37 -9.25 -15.39
N SER A 104 11.19 -9.61 -14.39
CA SER A 104 11.19 -10.94 -13.78
C SER A 104 10.28 -11.05 -12.55
N GLY A 105 9.56 -9.98 -12.19
CA GLY A 105 8.70 -9.92 -11.01
C GLY A 105 9.48 -9.72 -9.71
N ARG A 106 10.67 -9.13 -9.79
CA ARG A 106 11.42 -8.72 -8.60
C ARG A 106 11.02 -7.32 -8.20
N THR A 107 10.56 -7.19 -6.97
CA THR A 107 10.08 -5.92 -6.44
C THR A 107 11.18 -5.28 -5.61
N PHE A 108 11.35 -3.97 -5.78
CA PHE A 108 12.27 -3.12 -5.06
C PHE A 108 11.48 -2.02 -4.36
N ILE A 109 11.79 -1.75 -3.09
CA ILE A 109 11.15 -0.69 -2.32
C ILE A 109 12.22 0.14 -1.66
N ALA A 110 12.16 1.44 -1.91
CA ALA A 110 12.96 2.42 -1.21
C ALA A 110 12.09 3.15 -0.19
N GLY A 111 12.66 3.45 0.97
CA GLY A 111 11.92 4.07 2.04
C GLY A 111 12.78 4.62 3.16
N THR A 112 12.11 5.15 4.18
CA THR A 112 12.74 5.70 5.39
C THR A 112 12.19 5.05 6.66
N THR A 113 13.04 4.93 7.67
CA THR A 113 12.72 4.35 8.98
C THR A 113 13.34 5.17 10.09
N SER A 114 12.60 5.44 11.16
CA SER A 114 13.11 6.16 12.34
C SER A 114 13.55 5.23 13.47
N GLY A 115 13.47 3.91 13.25
CA GLY A 115 13.77 2.89 14.25
C GLY A 115 14.79 1.86 13.80
N SER A 116 14.88 0.77 14.57
CA SER A 116 15.75 -0.36 14.25
C SER A 116 15.06 -1.31 13.28
N PHE A 117 15.04 -0.93 12.01
CA PHE A 117 14.51 -1.77 10.94
C PHE A 117 15.39 -3.02 10.79
N THR A 118 14.80 -4.22 10.96
CA THR A 118 15.48 -5.54 10.95
C THR A 118 16.57 -5.76 12.01
N GLY A 119 16.64 -4.92 13.06
CA GLY A 119 17.66 -5.05 14.11
C GLY A 119 19.05 -4.53 13.71
N ALA A 120 19.22 -3.94 12.53
CA ALA A 120 20.52 -3.57 11.97
C ALA A 120 20.92 -2.10 12.22
N LEU A 121 20.05 -1.26 12.79
CA LEU A 121 20.25 0.20 12.81
C LEU A 121 20.01 0.82 14.21
N ASN A 122 20.68 1.95 14.47
CA ASN A 122 20.58 2.69 15.73
C ASN A 122 19.19 3.35 15.88
N PRO A 123 18.47 3.15 17.00
CA PRO A 123 17.09 3.64 17.19
C PRO A 123 16.92 5.16 17.36
N ARG A 124 17.94 5.98 17.06
CA ARG A 124 17.92 7.44 17.31
C ARG A 124 18.10 8.31 16.05
N GLY A 125 17.68 7.82 14.88
CA GLY A 125 17.75 8.61 13.65
C GLY A 125 16.88 8.07 12.53
N VAL A 126 16.64 8.89 11.52
CA VAL A 126 16.02 8.47 10.26
C VAL A 126 17.09 7.81 9.40
N HIS A 127 16.81 6.59 8.96
CA HIS A 127 17.64 5.80 8.05
C HIS A 127 16.87 5.53 6.77
N THR A 128 17.61 5.19 5.72
CA THR A 128 17.05 4.75 4.44
C THR A 128 17.11 3.23 4.37
N PHE A 129 16.10 2.60 3.76
CA PHE A 129 16.14 1.18 3.43
C PHE A 129 15.89 0.94 1.94
N LEU A 130 16.46 -0.16 1.44
CA LEU A 130 16.09 -0.78 0.18
C LEU A 130 15.70 -2.22 0.46
N LEU A 131 14.43 -2.55 0.28
CA LEU A 131 13.95 -3.92 0.30
C LEU A 131 13.91 -4.45 -1.12
N TYR A 132 14.37 -5.69 -1.32
CA TYR A 132 14.20 -6.38 -2.59
C TYR A 132 13.92 -7.86 -2.35
N ALA A 133 12.97 -8.41 -3.09
CA ALA A 133 12.73 -9.85 -3.08
C ALA A 133 12.12 -10.33 -4.40
N ARG A 134 12.33 -11.62 -4.68
CA ARG A 134 11.72 -12.30 -5.82
C ARG A 134 10.36 -12.84 -5.40
N GLY A 135 9.32 -12.53 -6.17
CA GLY A 135 7.98 -13.06 -5.92
C GLY A 135 7.44 -12.65 -4.55
N LEU A 136 7.69 -11.39 -4.14
CA LEU A 136 6.87 -10.81 -3.09
C LEU A 136 5.42 -10.90 -3.50
#